data_AF-A0A3D0Z3S2-F1
#
_entry.id   AF-A0A3D0Z3S2-F1
#
_cell.length_a   1.000
_cell.length_b   1.000
_cell.length_c   1.000
_cell.angle_alpha   90.00
_cell.angle_beta   90.00
_cell.angle_gamma   90.00
#
_symmetry.space_group_name_H-M   'P 1'
#
loop_
_entity.id
_entity.type
_entity.pdbx_description
1 polymer ?
#
loop_
_entity_poly.entity_id
_entity_poly.type
_entity_poly.pdbx_seq_one_letter_code
_entity_poly.pdbx_strand_id
1 'polypeptide(L)' 'KAENEEVAQAFLGGRGDFYPEDAGALIDESGEAEKAFAGGGADFLTLMPHRHGTGGFFIAAMRKRK' A
#
# COMPACT_ATOMS: atom_id res chain seq x y z
N LYS A 1 14.59 6.56 -11.67
CA LYS A 1 13.55 7.26 -10.87
C LYS A 1 12.90 6.18 -10.02
N ALA A 2 12.95 6.29 -8.70
CA ALA A 2 12.33 5.32 -7.79
C ALA A 2 10.82 5.58 -7.73
N GLU A 3 10.01 4.53 -7.66
CA GLU A 3 8.54 4.57 -7.55
C GLU A 3 8.07 3.50 -6.54
N ASN A 4 6.79 3.53 -6.17
CA ASN A 4 6.13 2.52 -5.31
C ASN A 4 6.88 2.19 -4.00
N GLU A 5 7.25 0.93 -3.79
CA GLU A 5 7.86 0.42 -2.56
C GLU A 5 9.16 1.15 -2.21
N GLU A 6 10.00 1.48 -3.19
CA GLU A 6 11.25 2.20 -2.95
C GLU A 6 10.99 3.59 -2.34
N VAL A 7 9.96 4.28 -2.83
CA VAL A 7 9.57 5.60 -2.31
C VAL A 7 8.92 5.46 -0.93
N ALA A 8 8.08 4.46 -0.73
CA ALA A 8 7.42 4.19 0.56
C ALA A 8 8.46 3.86 1.66
N GLN A 9 9.42 2.99 1.34
CA GLN A 9 10.50 2.62 2.26
C GLN A 9 11.42 3.80 2.55
N ALA A 10 11.77 4.60 1.54
CA ALA A 10 12.56 5.81 1.75
C ALA A 10 11.83 6.83 2.65
N PHE A 11 10.51 6.99 2.49
CA PHE A 11 9.70 7.85 3.35
C PHE A 11 9.72 7.38 4.81
N LEU A 12 9.48 6.08 5.06
CA LEU A 12 9.47 5.51 6.41
C LEU A 12 10.86 5.55 7.07
N GLY A 13 11.92 5.25 6.31
CA GLY A 13 13.30 5.32 6.80
C GLY A 13 13.74 6.74 7.17
N GLY A 14 13.15 7.77 6.54
CA GLY A 14 13.44 9.18 6.83
C GLY A 14 12.56 9.82 7.90
N ARG A 15 11.51 9.14 8.38
CA ARG A 15 10.47 9.72 9.26
C ARG A 15 9.98 8.76 10.33
N GLY A 16 10.62 8.81 11.50
CA GLY A 16 10.27 7.99 12.66
C GLY A 16 8.92 8.33 13.32
N ASP A 17 8.26 9.41 12.91
CA ASP A 17 6.92 9.78 13.33
C ASP A 17 5.81 9.14 12.49
N PHE A 18 6.13 8.39 11.45
CA PHE A 18 5.16 7.62 10.66
C PHE A 18 5.37 6.12 10.83
N TYR A 19 4.29 5.36 10.72
CA TYR A 19 4.33 3.91 10.64
C TYR A 19 3.40 3.42 9.52
N PRO A 20 3.73 2.29 8.88
CA PRO A 20 2.84 1.68 7.90
C PRO A 20 1.53 1.25 8.57
N GLU A 21 0.42 1.50 7.88
CA GLU A 21 -0.90 0.97 8.22
C GLU A 21 -1.30 -0.04 7.14
N ASP A 22 -2.00 -1.11 7.52
CA ASP A 22 -2.45 -2.14 6.59
C ASP A 22 -3.40 -1.55 5.55
N ALA A 23 -2.88 -1.38 4.33
CA ALA A 23 -3.66 -0.88 3.20
C ALA A 23 -4.77 -1.85 2.78
N GLY A 24 -4.64 -3.16 3.07
CA GLY A 24 -5.66 -4.20 2.91
C GLY A 24 -6.95 -3.84 3.62
N ALA A 25 -6.84 -3.56 4.91
CA ALA A 25 -7.97 -3.20 5.76
C ALA A 25 -8.70 -1.92 5.32
N LEU A 26 -8.02 -1.00 4.63
CA LEU A 26 -8.64 0.23 4.11
C LEU A 26 -9.46 0.02 2.83
N ILE A 27 -9.17 -1.03 2.07
CA ILE A 27 -9.88 -1.35 0.81
C ILE A 27 -11.04 -2.31 1.04
N ASP A 28 -11.05 -3.06 2.14
CA ASP A 28 -12.03 -4.11 2.44
C ASP A 28 -13.49 -3.61 2.52
N GLU A 29 -13.72 -2.30 2.68
CA GLU A 29 -15.06 -1.70 2.52
C GLU A 29 -15.67 -1.91 1.11
N SER A 30 -14.85 -2.28 0.12
CA SER A 30 -15.25 -2.56 -1.27
C SER A 30 -15.34 -4.05 -1.64
N GLY A 31 -14.89 -4.98 -0.79
CA GLY A 31 -14.84 -6.41 -1.08
C GLY A 31 -13.75 -6.85 -2.09
N GLU A 32 -12.86 -5.94 -2.49
CA GLU A 32 -11.73 -6.24 -3.40
C GLU A 32 -10.44 -6.63 -2.66
N ALA A 33 -10.44 -6.61 -1.32
CA ALA A 33 -9.26 -6.88 -0.50
C ALA A 33 -8.68 -8.29 -0.72
N GLU A 34 -9.52 -9.32 -0.93
CA GLU A 34 -9.04 -10.67 -1.23
C GLU A 34 -8.34 -10.80 -2.59
N LYS A 35 -8.60 -9.88 -3.53
CA LYS A 35 -7.96 -9.88 -4.85
C LYS A 35 -6.66 -9.10 -4.85
N ALA A 36 -6.54 -8.15 -3.93
CA ALA A 36 -5.38 -7.28 -3.80
C ALA A 36 -4.16 -8.10 -3.38
N PHE A 37 -3.03 -7.85 -4.03
CA PHE A 37 -1.78 -8.52 -3.70
C PHE A 37 -1.04 -7.72 -2.64
N ALA A 38 -0.74 -8.32 -1.49
CA ALA A 38 0.18 -7.76 -0.51
C ALA A 38 1.58 -7.67 -1.15
N GLY A 39 1.98 -6.48 -1.56
CA GLY A 39 3.23 -6.24 -2.26
C GLY A 39 4.39 -6.15 -1.28
N GLY A 40 5.34 -7.08 -1.35
CA GLY A 40 6.67 -6.98 -0.70
C GLY A 40 6.70 -6.93 0.85
N GLY A 41 5.55 -6.96 1.51
CA GLY A 41 5.33 -6.89 2.95
C GLY A 41 3.83 -6.78 3.22
N ALA A 42 3.38 -7.12 4.43
CA ALA A 42 1.95 -7.13 4.76
C ALA A 42 1.26 -5.75 4.73
N ASP A 43 2.02 -4.67 4.50
CA ASP A 43 1.56 -3.29 4.72
C ASP A 43 1.22 -2.52 3.44
N PHE A 44 1.60 -3.02 2.25
CA PHE A 44 1.37 -2.34 0.98
C PHE A 44 0.53 -3.19 0.02
N LEU A 45 -0.20 -2.54 -0.86
CA LEU A 45 -1.05 -3.21 -1.84
C LEU A 45 -0.70 -2.83 -3.27
N THR A 46 -0.78 -3.83 -4.14
CA THR A 46 -0.77 -3.63 -5.59
C THR A 46 -2.07 -4.11 -6.20
N LEU A 47 -2.77 -3.21 -6.87
CA LEU A 47 -3.93 -3.51 -7.69
C LEU A 47 -3.49 -3.71 -9.13
N MET A 48 -3.66 -4.93 -9.64
CA MET A 48 -3.36 -5.29 -11.02
C MET A 48 -4.58 -5.05 -11.93
N PRO A 49 -4.42 -4.39 -13.10
CA PRO A 49 -5.54 -4.12 -14.01
C PRO A 49 -6.37 -5.35 -14.38
N HIS A 50 -5.69 -6.45 -14.70
CA HIS A 50 -6.32 -7.69 -15.13
C HIS A 50 -6.96 -8.50 -14.00
N ARG A 51 -6.66 -8.17 -12.72
CA ARG A 51 -7.27 -8.83 -11.56
C ARG A 51 -8.42 -8.01 -10.97
N HIS A 52 -8.36 -6.68 -11.10
CA HIS A 52 -9.26 -5.76 -10.39
C HIS A 52 -10.09 -4.87 -11.34
N GLY A 53 -9.85 -4.90 -12.65
CA GLY A 53 -10.56 -4.05 -13.61
C GLY A 53 -10.23 -2.55 -13.49
N THR A 54 -9.07 -2.20 -12.92
CA THR A 54 -8.62 -0.82 -12.69
C THR A 54 -7.43 -0.45 -13.58
N GLY A 55 -6.95 0.81 -13.52
CA GLY A 55 -5.79 1.29 -14.27
C GLY A 55 -4.42 0.81 -13.77
N GLY A 56 -4.38 0.00 -12.71
CA GLY A 56 -3.15 -0.43 -12.04
C GLY A 56 -2.71 0.60 -11.00
N PHE A 57 -2.60 0.18 -9.74
CA PHE A 57 -2.29 1.08 -8.63
C PHE A 57 -1.36 0.42 -7.62
N PHE A 58 -0.51 1.24 -7.01
CA PHE A 58 0.23 0.90 -5.79
C PHE A 58 -0.29 1.78 -4.66
N ILE A 59 -0.58 1.16 -3.51
CA ILE A 59 -1.14 1.83 -2.35
C ILE A 59 -0.28 1.49 -1.14
N ALA A 60 0.23 2.54 -0.50
CA ALA A 60 0.89 2.45 0.79
C ALA A 60 0.17 3.41 1.73
N ALA A 61 -0.34 2.90 2.84
CA ALA A 61 -0.99 3.70 3.87
C ALA A 61 -0.01 3.94 5.02
N MET A 62 0.00 5.17 5.54
CA MET A 62 0.86 5.54 6.66
C MET A 62 0.06 6.33 7.67
N ARG A 63 0.32 6.05 8.95
CA ARG A 63 -0.27 6.77 10.06
C ARG A 63 0.80 7.53 10.81
N LYS A 64 0.51 8.80 11.12
CA LYS A 64 1.37 9.63 11.95
C LYS A 64 1.17 9.26 13.42
N ARG A 65 2.25 9.12 14.17
CA ARG A 65 2.24 9.02 15.64
C ARG A 65 1.72 10.36 16.19
N LYS A 66 0.81 10.27 17.16
CA LYS A 66 0.32 11.47 17.88
C LYS A 66 1.43 12.08 18.73
#